data_AF-A0A835PBM2-F1
#
_entry.id   AF-A0A835PBM2-F1
#
_cell.length_a   1.000
_cell.length_b   1.000
_cell.length_c   1.000
_cell.angle_alpha   90.00
_cell.angle_beta   90.00
_cell.angle_gamma   90.00
#
_symmetry.space_group_name_H-M   'P 1'
#
loop_
_entity.id
_entity.type
_entity.pdbx_description
1 polymer ?
#
loop_
_entity_poly.entity_id
_entity_poly.type
_entity_poly.pdbx_seq_one_letter_code
_entity_poly.pdbx_strand_id
1 'polypeptide(L)'
;ALLHSSHMYHEAKHAFANHGVKFSQLEIDLSAMMAQKDKAVSGLTRGIEGLFKKNKVNYVKGYGKLTSPSEVSVDSLDGDNTIVKVKNIIIATGSDVKSLPGITIDEKKIVSSTGALSLPEIPKRLVVIGAGYIGLEMGSVWGRLGSEVTVVEFAADIVPTMDGEVRKQFQRMLEKQKMKFVLKTKVVGVDTSGNGVKLTLEPAAGGEQSTLEADIVLVAAGRIPFTEGLGLEKLACKQTRREGSSSTRSLPPTFRESMPSGMQFPGPCLHTRQKKMV
;
A
#
# COMPACT_ATOMS: atom_id res chain seq x y z
N ALA A 1 -2.18 -5.81 -12.22
CA ALA A 1 -3.40 -5.83 -13.05
C ALA A 1 -3.83 -4.41 -13.44
N LEU A 2 -4.30 -3.59 -12.49
CA LEU A 2 -4.88 -2.26 -12.80
C LEU A 2 -3.92 -1.27 -13.50
N LEU A 3 -2.65 -1.20 -13.10
CA LEU A 3 -1.65 -0.35 -13.78
C LEU A 3 -1.50 -0.70 -15.26
N HIS A 4 -1.51 -1.99 -15.59
CA HIS A 4 -1.38 -2.47 -16.96
C HIS A 4 -2.66 -2.18 -17.75
N SER A 5 -3.82 -2.53 -17.20
CA SER A 5 -5.12 -2.28 -17.86
C SER A 5 -5.38 -0.79 -18.11
N SER A 6 -5.12 0.07 -17.11
CA SER A 6 -5.25 1.53 -17.26
C SER A 6 -4.23 2.11 -18.24
N HIS A 7 -3.03 1.54 -18.33
CA HIS A 7 -2.04 1.93 -19.34
C HIS A 7 -2.49 1.54 -20.76
N MET A 8 -3.03 0.33 -20.96
CA MET A 8 -3.59 -0.07 -22.26
C MET A 8 -4.72 0.86 -22.71
N TYR A 9 -5.61 1.23 -21.80
CA TYR A 9 -6.67 2.22 -22.08
C TYR A 9 -6.09 3.58 -22.47
N HIS A 10 -5.06 4.04 -21.75
CA HIS A 10 -4.36 5.29 -22.07
C HIS A 10 -3.67 5.26 -23.44
N GLU A 11 -2.97 4.17 -23.76
CA GLU A 11 -2.30 3.96 -25.05
C GLU A 11 -3.30 3.91 -26.21
N ALA A 12 -4.42 3.21 -26.01
CA ALA A 12 -5.51 3.24 -26.97
C ALA A 12 -5.91 4.69 -27.22
N LYS A 13 -6.29 5.43 -26.18
CA LYS A 13 -6.77 6.80 -26.28
C LYS A 13 -5.81 7.80 -26.94
N HIS A 14 -4.49 7.63 -26.77
CA HIS A 14 -3.52 8.67 -27.13
C HIS A 14 -2.48 8.27 -28.17
N ALA A 15 -2.13 6.98 -28.28
CA ALA A 15 -1.00 6.53 -29.10
C ALA A 15 -1.43 5.71 -30.33
N PHE A 16 -2.50 4.93 -30.24
CA PHE A 16 -2.88 3.97 -31.29
C PHE A 16 -3.15 4.60 -32.66
N ALA A 17 -3.69 5.83 -32.68
CA ALA A 17 -3.91 6.57 -33.92
C ALA A 17 -2.61 6.83 -34.71
N ASN A 18 -1.48 7.04 -34.01
CA ASN A 18 -0.16 7.23 -34.63
C ASN A 18 0.37 5.93 -35.27
N HIS A 19 -0.16 4.78 -34.85
CA HIS A 19 0.13 3.46 -35.41
C HIS A 19 -0.92 3.02 -36.44
N GLY A 20 -1.80 3.92 -36.89
CA GLY A 20 -2.84 3.62 -37.88
C GLY A 20 -4.04 2.83 -37.33
N VAL A 21 -4.10 2.61 -36.01
CA VAL A 21 -5.23 1.93 -35.36
C VAL A 21 -6.25 2.97 -34.90
N LYS A 22 -7.45 2.92 -35.48
CA LYS A 22 -8.55 3.84 -35.17
C LYS A 22 -9.78 3.06 -34.72
N PHE A 23 -10.51 3.61 -33.77
CA PHE A 23 -11.78 3.09 -33.26
C PHE A 23 -12.75 4.26 -33.07
N SER A 24 -14.03 4.02 -33.31
CA SER A 24 -15.08 5.03 -33.23
C SER A 24 -15.48 5.36 -31.79
N GLN A 25 -15.42 4.37 -30.91
CA GLN A 25 -15.74 4.49 -29.49
C GLN A 25 -14.73 3.69 -28.66
N LEU A 26 -14.27 4.28 -27.56
CA LEU A 26 -13.41 3.65 -26.58
C LEU A 26 -14.07 3.83 -25.21
N GLU A 27 -14.55 2.72 -24.65
CA GLU A 27 -15.23 2.70 -23.36
C GLU A 27 -14.45 1.89 -22.35
N ILE A 28 -14.63 2.21 -21.07
CA ILE A 28 -14.03 1.48 -19.97
C ILE A 28 -15.10 0.71 -19.21
N ASP A 29 -14.93 -0.61 -19.14
CA ASP A 29 -15.69 -1.48 -18.23
C ASP A 29 -14.85 -1.68 -16.95
N LEU A 30 -15.17 -0.90 -15.92
CA LEU A 30 -14.50 -0.98 -14.63
C LEU A 30 -14.73 -2.34 -13.96
N SER A 31 -15.94 -2.89 -14.06
CA SER A 31 -16.30 -4.18 -13.47
C SER A 31 -15.47 -5.32 -14.07
N ALA A 32 -15.31 -5.35 -15.40
CA ALA A 32 -14.44 -6.31 -16.07
C ALA A 32 -12.97 -6.13 -15.68
N MET A 33 -12.50 -4.88 -15.54
CA MET A 33 -11.13 -4.60 -15.09
C MET A 33 -10.88 -5.11 -13.66
N MET A 34 -11.83 -4.89 -12.75
CA MET A 34 -11.78 -5.38 -11.36
C MET A 34 -11.85 -6.90 -11.29
N ALA A 35 -12.73 -7.53 -12.07
CA ALA A 35 -12.82 -8.99 -12.16
C ALA A 35 -11.50 -9.62 -12.64
N GLN A 36 -10.81 -8.98 -13.59
CA GLN A 36 -9.50 -9.44 -14.05
C GLN A 36 -8.42 -9.32 -12.96
N LYS A 37 -8.45 -8.26 -12.14
CA LYS A 37 -7.61 -8.14 -10.95
C LYS A 37 -7.89 -9.30 -9.97
N ASP A 38 -9.15 -9.56 -9.66
CA ASP A 38 -9.54 -10.62 -8.71
C ASP A 38 -9.17 -12.02 -9.20
N LYS A 39 -9.30 -12.25 -10.51
CA LYS A 39 -8.83 -13.48 -11.16
C LYS A 39 -7.32 -13.65 -11.01
N ALA A 40 -6.54 -12.59 -11.21
CA ALA A 40 -5.09 -12.64 -11.03
C ALA A 40 -4.71 -12.93 -9.57
N VAL A 41 -5.35 -12.25 -8.61
CA VAL A 41 -5.12 -12.47 -7.18
C VAL A 41 -5.47 -13.91 -6.79
N SER A 42 -6.66 -14.38 -7.11
CA SER A 42 -7.11 -15.74 -6.78
C SER A 42 -6.27 -16.84 -7.44
N GLY A 43 -5.78 -16.61 -8.66
CA GLY A 43 -4.86 -17.53 -9.33
C GLY A 43 -3.52 -17.64 -8.59
N LEU A 44 -2.92 -16.49 -8.23
CA LEU A 44 -1.65 -16.45 -7.51
C LEU A 44 -1.77 -17.03 -6.09
N THR A 45 -2.83 -16.70 -5.36
CA THR A 45 -3.08 -17.23 -4.01
C THR A 45 -3.23 -18.76 -4.03
N ARG A 46 -4.00 -19.31 -4.97
CA ARG A 46 -4.12 -20.78 -5.15
C ARG A 46 -2.79 -21.41 -5.53
N GLY A 47 -1.98 -20.72 -6.33
CA GLY A 47 -0.62 -21.15 -6.66
C GLY A 47 0.26 -21.33 -5.41
N ILE A 48 0.18 -20.39 -4.46
CA ILE A 48 0.91 -20.47 -3.18
C ILE A 48 0.41 -21.65 -2.34
N GLU A 49 -0.90 -21.84 -2.22
CA GLU A 49 -1.45 -23.01 -1.51
C GLU A 49 -0.99 -24.34 -2.14
N GLY A 50 -0.91 -24.38 -3.47
CA GLY A 50 -0.35 -25.52 -4.21
C GLY A 50 1.12 -25.76 -3.88
N LEU A 51 1.93 -24.69 -3.75
CA LEU A 51 3.33 -24.79 -3.34
C LEU A 51 3.48 -25.31 -1.90
N PHE A 52 2.63 -24.89 -0.96
CA PHE A 52 2.64 -25.43 0.40
C PHE A 52 2.35 -26.93 0.42
N LYS A 53 1.32 -27.37 -0.31
CA LYS A 53 1.00 -28.79 -0.45
C LYS A 53 2.15 -29.59 -1.06
N LYS A 54 2.73 -29.10 -2.17
CA LYS A 54 3.86 -29.74 -2.85
C LYS A 54 5.07 -29.91 -1.94
N ASN A 55 5.35 -28.93 -1.09
CA ASN A 55 6.48 -28.94 -0.17
C ASN A 55 6.12 -29.51 1.22
N LYS A 56 4.94 -30.12 1.38
CA LYS A 56 4.48 -30.73 2.64
C LYS A 56 4.49 -29.75 3.82
N VAL A 57 4.22 -28.47 3.56
CA VAL A 57 4.07 -27.44 4.58
C VAL A 57 2.68 -27.56 5.19
N ASN A 58 2.60 -27.72 6.51
CA ASN A 58 1.33 -27.67 7.21
C ASN A 58 0.84 -26.21 7.25
N TYR A 59 -0.31 -25.95 6.65
CA TYR A 59 -0.88 -24.61 6.57
C TYR A 59 -2.03 -24.45 7.57
N VAL A 60 -1.74 -23.80 8.69
CA VAL A 60 -2.73 -23.47 9.73
C VAL A 60 -3.30 -22.08 9.45
N LYS A 61 -4.62 -21.99 9.23
CA LYS A 61 -5.32 -20.73 8.90
C LYS A 61 -5.89 -20.11 10.17
N GLY A 62 -5.30 -18.99 10.60
CA GLY A 62 -5.75 -18.28 11.78
C GLY A 62 -4.80 -17.16 12.18
N TYR A 63 -5.12 -16.49 13.28
CA TYR A 63 -4.29 -15.44 13.85
C TYR A 63 -3.28 -16.05 14.83
N GLY A 64 -1.99 -15.96 14.49
CA GLY A 64 -0.91 -16.52 15.31
C GLY A 64 -0.41 -15.53 16.36
N LYS A 65 -0.36 -15.98 17.62
CA LYS A 65 0.18 -15.23 18.75
C LYS A 65 1.25 -16.04 19.47
N LEU A 66 2.36 -15.39 19.79
CA LEU A 66 3.45 -16.01 20.51
C LEU A 66 3.10 -16.12 22.00
N THR A 67 3.12 -17.34 22.52
CA THR A 67 2.90 -17.61 23.96
C THR A 67 4.21 -17.91 24.68
N SER A 68 5.20 -18.48 23.97
CA SER A 68 6.56 -18.72 24.46
C SER A 68 7.56 -18.76 23.30
N PRO A 69 8.89 -18.82 23.53
CA PRO A 69 9.89 -18.90 22.46
C PRO A 69 9.80 -20.13 21.55
N SER A 70 8.95 -21.10 21.91
CA SER A 70 8.76 -22.38 21.21
C SER A 70 7.29 -22.74 20.98
N GLU A 71 6.35 -21.84 21.29
CA GLU A 71 4.91 -22.09 21.16
C GLU A 71 4.17 -20.90 20.54
N VAL A 72 3.29 -21.22 19.60
CA VAL A 72 2.40 -20.27 18.93
C VAL A 72 0.97 -20.74 19.15
N SER A 73 0.12 -19.91 19.76
CA SER A 73 -1.32 -20.13 19.76
C SER A 73 -1.90 -19.57 18.47
N VAL A 74 -2.76 -20.32 17.80
CA VAL A 74 -3.43 -19.92 16.58
C VAL A 74 -4.93 -19.89 16.84
N ASP A 75 -5.50 -18.70 16.81
CA ASP A 75 -6.95 -18.51 16.80
C ASP A 75 -7.43 -18.78 15.37
N SER A 76 -8.01 -19.96 15.17
CA SER A 76 -8.44 -20.44 13.86
C SER A 76 -9.65 -19.64 13.37
N LEU A 77 -9.82 -19.57 12.06
CA LEU A 77 -10.97 -18.88 11.45
C LEU A 77 -12.32 -19.47 11.88
N ASP A 78 -12.32 -20.74 12.28
CA ASP A 78 -13.51 -21.48 12.74
C ASP A 78 -13.78 -21.32 14.26
N GLY A 79 -12.97 -20.53 14.97
CA GLY A 79 -13.14 -20.24 16.40
C GLY A 79 -12.33 -21.13 17.35
N ASP A 80 -11.64 -22.15 16.85
CA ASP A 80 -10.80 -23.05 17.65
C ASP A 80 -9.42 -22.42 17.94
N ASN A 81 -8.93 -22.58 19.18
CA ASN A 81 -7.55 -22.21 19.53
C ASN A 81 -6.64 -23.44 19.46
N THR A 82 -5.65 -23.40 18.56
CA THR A 82 -4.66 -24.47 18.40
C THR A 82 -3.29 -24.02 18.90
N ILE A 83 -2.64 -24.83 19.74
CA ILE A 83 -1.24 -24.56 20.15
C ILE A 83 -0.30 -25.37 19.27
N VAL A 84 0.61 -24.67 18.57
CA VAL A 84 1.65 -25.27 17.74
C VAL A 84 2.99 -25.15 18.45
N LYS A 85 3.60 -26.29 18.78
CA LYS A 85 4.95 -26.35 19.37
C LYS A 85 5.99 -26.48 18.27
N VAL A 86 7.01 -25.62 18.31
CA VAL A 86 8.05 -25.53 17.28
C VAL A 86 9.42 -25.29 17.89
N LYS A 87 10.47 -25.75 17.19
CA LYS A 87 11.86 -25.52 17.59
C LYS A 87 12.37 -24.12 17.23
N ASN A 88 11.88 -23.58 16.11
CA ASN A 88 12.28 -22.28 15.59
C ASN A 88 11.05 -21.54 15.08
N ILE A 89 11.04 -20.21 15.20
CA ILE A 89 9.96 -19.34 14.75
C ILE A 89 10.55 -18.28 13.80
N ILE A 90 9.87 -18.06 12.68
CA ILE A 90 10.15 -16.97 11.74
C ILE A 90 8.95 -16.02 11.76
N ILE A 91 9.19 -14.75 12.08
CA ILE A 91 8.15 -13.72 12.09
C ILE A 91 8.13 -13.03 10.73
N ALA A 92 6.98 -13.08 10.06
CA ALA A 92 6.79 -12.56 8.70
C ALA A 92 5.41 -11.88 8.51
N THR A 93 4.92 -11.17 9.54
CA THR A 93 3.56 -10.58 9.57
C THR A 93 3.38 -9.30 8.70
N GLY A 94 4.34 -8.96 7.85
CA GLY A 94 4.29 -7.79 6.96
C GLY A 94 4.27 -6.41 7.65
N SER A 95 3.58 -5.47 7.02
CA SER A 95 3.38 -4.09 7.48
C SER A 95 1.93 -3.66 7.26
N ASP A 96 1.53 -2.58 7.90
CA ASP A 96 0.24 -1.94 7.75
C ASP A 96 0.37 -0.50 7.24
N VAL A 97 -0.75 0.11 6.89
CA VAL A 97 -0.86 1.49 6.41
C VAL A 97 -0.54 2.46 7.55
N LYS A 98 0.32 3.44 7.28
CA LYS A 98 0.58 4.50 8.26
C LYS A 98 -0.59 5.48 8.26
N SER A 99 -1.40 5.45 9.31
CA SER A 99 -2.42 6.49 9.51
C SER A 99 -1.78 7.83 9.87
N LEU A 100 -2.43 8.93 9.48
CA LEU A 100 -2.01 10.29 9.80
C LEU A 100 -2.83 10.82 10.99
N PRO A 101 -2.24 11.61 11.90
CA PRO A 101 -2.98 12.22 13.00
C PRO A 101 -4.18 13.02 12.48
N GLY A 102 -5.36 12.81 13.07
CA GLY A 102 -6.59 13.50 12.67
C GLY A 102 -7.26 12.96 11.39
N ILE A 103 -6.73 11.88 10.79
CA ILE A 103 -7.33 11.23 9.62
C ILE A 103 -7.77 9.81 10.00
N THR A 104 -9.05 9.53 9.83
CA THR A 104 -9.61 8.18 10.01
C THR A 104 -9.90 7.58 8.64
N ILE A 105 -9.33 6.42 8.34
CA ILE A 105 -9.58 5.69 7.09
C ILE A 105 -10.89 4.92 7.26
N ASP A 106 -11.88 5.21 6.40
CA ASP A 106 -13.20 4.58 6.41
C ASP A 106 -13.40 3.58 5.25
N GLU A 107 -12.40 3.47 4.36
CA GLU A 107 -12.40 2.68 3.12
C GLU A 107 -13.61 2.98 2.20
N LYS A 108 -14.22 4.16 2.35
CA LYS A 108 -15.32 4.66 1.53
C LYS A 108 -14.97 5.97 0.86
N LYS A 109 -14.71 7.02 1.67
CA LYS A 109 -14.30 8.36 1.20
C LYS A 109 -12.83 8.61 1.45
N ILE A 110 -12.32 8.14 2.59
CA ILE A 110 -10.91 8.16 2.96
C ILE A 110 -10.44 6.71 2.89
N VAL A 111 -9.71 6.39 1.82
CA VAL A 111 -9.30 5.03 1.51
C VAL A 111 -7.80 4.85 1.72
N SER A 112 -7.41 3.63 2.08
CA SER A 112 -6.01 3.22 1.97
C SER A 112 -5.71 2.71 0.56
N SER A 113 -4.50 2.18 0.34
CA SER A 113 -4.21 1.41 -0.87
C SER A 113 -5.16 0.23 -1.08
N THR A 114 -5.75 -0.31 -0.01
CA THR A 114 -6.71 -1.42 -0.08
C THR A 114 -8.02 -0.95 -0.72
N GLY A 115 -8.67 0.08 -0.18
CA GLY A 115 -9.91 0.62 -0.76
C GLY A 115 -9.70 1.22 -2.15
N ALA A 116 -8.54 1.86 -2.40
CA ALA A 116 -8.21 2.38 -3.72
C ALA A 116 -8.07 1.31 -4.81
N LEU A 117 -7.88 0.03 -4.46
CA LEU A 117 -7.86 -1.10 -5.39
C LEU A 117 -9.24 -1.72 -5.63
N SER A 118 -10.28 -1.21 -4.97
CA SER A 118 -11.65 -1.75 -4.98
C SER A 118 -12.73 -0.67 -5.05
N LEU A 119 -12.42 0.52 -5.58
CA LEU A 119 -13.44 1.56 -5.75
C LEU A 119 -14.53 1.08 -6.72
N PRO A 120 -15.82 1.27 -6.39
CA PRO A 120 -16.93 0.80 -7.21
C PRO A 120 -17.13 1.63 -8.49
N GLU A 121 -16.61 2.87 -8.50
CA GLU A 121 -16.72 3.80 -9.61
C GLU A 121 -15.44 4.65 -9.75
N ILE A 122 -15.29 5.31 -10.90
CA ILE A 122 -14.15 6.21 -11.16
C ILE A 122 -14.45 7.55 -10.47
N PRO A 123 -13.68 7.97 -9.44
CA PRO A 123 -13.94 9.24 -8.77
C PRO A 123 -13.64 10.40 -9.72
N LYS A 124 -14.41 11.50 -9.65
CA LYS A 124 -14.13 12.68 -10.50
C LYS A 124 -12.89 13.41 -9.97
N ARG A 125 -12.79 13.59 -8.65
CA ARG A 125 -11.65 14.20 -7.96
C ARG A 125 -11.04 13.21 -6.97
N LEU A 126 -9.79 12.84 -7.20
CA LEU A 126 -9.01 11.99 -6.31
C LEU A 126 -7.86 12.81 -5.72
N VAL A 127 -7.81 12.93 -4.40
CA VAL A 127 -6.63 13.47 -3.71
C VAL A 127 -5.79 12.33 -3.16
N VAL A 128 -4.49 12.36 -3.40
CA VAL A 128 -3.52 11.41 -2.87
C VAL A 128 -2.65 12.11 -1.83
N ILE A 129 -2.70 11.66 -0.58
CA ILE A 129 -1.84 12.15 0.49
C ILE A 129 -0.60 11.26 0.54
N GLY A 130 0.53 11.82 0.10
CA GLY A 130 1.82 11.13 0.00
C GLY A 130 2.20 10.83 -1.45
N ALA A 131 3.31 11.40 -1.91
CA ALA A 131 3.93 11.19 -3.22
C ALA A 131 4.97 10.05 -3.21
N GLY A 132 4.70 9.00 -2.41
CA GLY A 132 5.43 7.74 -2.48
C GLY A 132 4.98 6.87 -3.66
N TYR A 133 5.68 5.77 -3.91
CA TYR A 133 5.40 4.88 -5.05
C TYR A 133 3.93 4.38 -5.06
N ILE A 134 3.36 4.00 -3.91
CA ILE A 134 1.96 3.55 -3.83
C ILE A 134 0.99 4.64 -4.28
N GLY A 135 1.18 5.87 -3.77
CA GLY A 135 0.32 7.00 -4.08
C GLY A 135 0.38 7.36 -5.57
N LEU A 136 1.57 7.39 -6.14
CA LEU A 136 1.76 7.72 -7.56
C LEU A 136 1.27 6.61 -8.50
N GLU A 137 1.45 5.34 -8.12
CA GLU A 137 0.91 4.20 -8.88
C GLU A 137 -0.62 4.25 -8.93
N MET A 138 -1.27 4.38 -7.76
CA MET A 138 -2.74 4.43 -7.69
C MET A 138 -3.29 5.70 -8.31
N GLY A 139 -2.65 6.85 -8.10
CA GLY A 139 -2.98 8.09 -8.80
C GLY A 139 -2.88 7.93 -10.31
N SER A 140 -1.86 7.21 -10.82
CA SER A 140 -1.73 6.97 -12.25
C SER A 140 -2.84 6.06 -12.80
N VAL A 141 -3.26 5.04 -12.05
CA VAL A 141 -4.38 4.17 -12.44
C VAL A 141 -5.62 5.03 -12.64
N TRP A 142 -6.08 5.72 -11.58
CA TRP A 142 -7.34 6.45 -11.61
C TRP A 142 -7.28 7.67 -12.54
N GLY A 143 -6.14 8.35 -12.62
CA GLY A 143 -5.94 9.46 -13.55
C GLY A 143 -6.08 9.06 -15.02
N ARG A 144 -5.55 7.88 -15.39
CA ARG A 144 -5.70 7.35 -16.76
C ARG A 144 -7.15 6.96 -17.08
N LEU A 145 -7.91 6.54 -16.07
CA LEU A 145 -9.32 6.18 -16.22
C LEU A 145 -10.25 7.41 -16.30
N GLY A 146 -9.77 8.58 -15.84
CA GLY A 146 -10.47 9.86 -16.03
C GLY A 146 -10.53 10.75 -14.79
N SER A 147 -10.03 10.30 -13.64
CA SER A 147 -10.03 11.10 -12.41
C SER A 147 -9.10 12.31 -12.53
N GLU A 148 -9.52 13.45 -11.97
CA GLU A 148 -8.63 14.57 -11.67
C GLU A 148 -7.84 14.23 -10.42
N VAL A 149 -6.52 14.02 -10.58
CA VAL A 149 -5.65 13.58 -9.49
C VAL A 149 -4.79 14.73 -8.99
N THR A 150 -4.90 15.03 -7.69
CA THR A 150 -4.02 15.97 -6.99
C THR A 150 -3.25 15.25 -5.90
N VAL A 151 -1.93 15.27 -5.97
CA VAL A 151 -1.04 14.67 -4.98
C VAL A 151 -0.56 15.75 -4.01
N VAL A 152 -0.83 15.56 -2.72
CA VAL A 152 -0.36 16.43 -1.63
C VAL A 152 0.79 15.72 -0.92
N GLU A 153 1.95 16.37 -0.84
CA GLU A 153 3.15 15.81 -0.22
C GLU A 153 3.80 16.81 0.73
N PHE A 154 4.22 16.30 1.89
CA PHE A 154 4.91 17.09 2.90
C PHE A 154 6.34 17.44 2.47
N ALA A 155 7.03 16.50 1.83
CA ALA A 155 8.37 16.69 1.30
C ALA A 155 8.41 17.67 0.10
N ALA A 156 9.62 18.12 -0.22
CA ALA A 156 9.88 18.99 -1.36
C ALA A 156 9.83 18.26 -2.71
N ASP A 157 9.88 16.93 -2.72
CA ASP A 157 10.04 16.11 -3.91
C ASP A 157 9.21 14.84 -3.82
N ILE A 158 8.78 14.34 -4.98
CA ILE A 158 8.15 13.02 -5.10
C ILE A 158 9.19 11.91 -4.94
N VAL A 159 8.76 10.73 -4.48
CA VAL A 159 9.62 9.54 -4.25
C VAL A 159 11.01 9.91 -3.69
N PRO A 160 11.07 10.56 -2.51
CA PRO A 160 12.29 11.23 -2.04
C PRO A 160 13.48 10.29 -1.81
N THR A 161 13.23 8.99 -1.71
CA THR A 161 14.26 7.94 -1.57
C THR A 161 14.91 7.54 -2.90
N MET A 162 14.43 8.05 -4.04
CA MET A 162 14.98 7.78 -5.37
C MET A 162 15.96 8.88 -5.79
N ASP A 163 16.76 8.58 -6.80
CA ASP A 163 17.68 9.54 -7.41
C ASP A 163 16.98 10.84 -7.85
N GLY A 164 17.68 11.97 -7.68
CA GLY A 164 17.15 13.31 -7.90
C GLY A 164 16.81 13.61 -9.37
N GLU A 165 17.58 13.06 -10.31
CA GLU A 165 17.31 13.22 -11.74
C GLU A 165 16.11 12.37 -12.15
N VAL A 166 16.07 11.12 -11.68
CA VAL A 166 14.96 10.19 -11.95
C VAL A 166 13.64 10.74 -11.43
N ARG A 167 13.58 11.22 -10.18
CA ARG A 167 12.33 11.75 -9.61
C ARG A 167 11.85 13.00 -10.35
N LYS A 168 12.76 13.86 -10.82
CA LYS A 168 12.42 15.06 -11.60
C LYS A 168 11.83 14.71 -12.96
N GLN A 169 12.41 13.75 -13.67
CA GLN A 169 11.85 13.28 -14.95
C GLN A 169 10.52 12.56 -14.73
N PHE A 170 10.42 11.75 -13.67
CA PHE A 170 9.17 11.06 -13.35
C PHE A 170 8.03 12.03 -13.05
N GLN A 171 8.28 13.07 -12.24
CA GLN A 171 7.29 14.11 -11.96
C GLN A 171 6.82 14.78 -13.25
N ARG A 172 7.74 15.19 -14.12
CA ARG A 172 7.42 15.81 -15.42
C ARG A 172 6.56 14.90 -16.29
N MET A 173 6.79 13.58 -16.27
CA MET A 173 5.96 12.63 -17.03
C MET A 173 4.55 12.51 -16.45
N LEU A 174 4.41 12.52 -15.12
CA LEU A 174 3.10 12.48 -14.46
C LEU A 174 2.30 13.77 -14.66
N GLU A 175 2.97 14.93 -14.62
CA GLU A 175 2.37 16.24 -14.91
C GLU A 175 1.87 16.33 -16.36
N LYS A 176 2.62 15.75 -17.32
CA LYS A 176 2.14 15.61 -18.72
C LYS A 176 0.88 14.73 -18.83
N GLN A 177 0.70 13.77 -17.91
CA GLN A 177 -0.54 13.00 -17.76
C GLN A 177 -1.60 13.72 -16.91
N LYS A 178 -1.43 15.04 -16.68
CA LYS A 178 -2.35 15.94 -15.95
C LYS A 178 -2.45 15.69 -14.45
N MET A 179 -1.53 14.93 -13.86
CA MET A 179 -1.44 14.80 -12.41
C MET A 179 -0.91 16.10 -11.79
N LYS A 180 -1.62 16.63 -10.79
CA LYS A 180 -1.23 17.86 -10.08
C LYS A 180 -0.42 17.51 -8.83
N PHE A 181 0.59 18.33 -8.52
CA PHE A 181 1.43 18.17 -7.33
C PHE A 181 1.38 19.41 -6.45
N VAL A 182 1.09 19.21 -5.17
CA VAL A 182 1.10 20.21 -4.11
C VAL A 182 2.13 19.75 -3.09
N LEU A 183 3.39 20.10 -3.34
CA LEU A 183 4.55 19.71 -2.53
C LEU A 183 4.74 20.68 -1.35
N LYS A 184 5.61 20.33 -0.40
CA LYS A 184 5.89 21.12 0.81
C LYS A 184 4.61 21.51 1.56
N THR A 185 3.64 20.61 1.64
CA THR A 185 2.31 20.89 2.18
C THR A 185 1.85 19.74 3.07
N LYS A 186 1.40 20.05 4.29
CA LYS A 186 0.80 19.08 5.21
C LYS A 186 -0.73 19.20 5.18
N VAL A 187 -1.40 18.07 5.38
CA VAL A 187 -2.84 18.02 5.64
C VAL A 187 -3.05 18.15 7.15
N VAL A 188 -3.82 19.14 7.57
CA VAL A 188 -4.06 19.45 9.00
C VAL A 188 -5.49 19.20 9.45
N GLY A 189 -6.42 19.03 8.50
CA GLY A 189 -7.81 18.74 8.78
C GLY A 189 -8.46 18.00 7.63
N VAL A 190 -9.41 17.12 7.97
CA VAL A 190 -10.21 16.37 7.00
C VAL A 190 -11.67 16.39 7.49
N ASP A 191 -12.56 16.90 6.67
CA ASP A 191 -13.99 16.93 6.92
C ASP A 191 -14.72 16.06 5.88
N THR A 192 -15.47 15.07 6.36
CA THR A 192 -16.22 14.09 5.56
C THR A 192 -17.73 14.22 5.70
N SER A 193 -18.22 15.28 6.35
CA SER A 193 -19.65 15.52 6.65
C SER A 193 -20.50 15.76 5.39
N GLY A 194 -19.91 16.30 4.33
CA GLY A 194 -20.58 16.56 3.05
C GLY A 194 -20.59 15.36 2.10
N ASN A 195 -21.01 15.56 0.84
CA ASN A 195 -21.00 14.52 -0.19
C ASN A 195 -19.58 14.06 -0.58
N GLY A 196 -18.60 14.96 -0.51
CA GLY A 196 -17.19 14.65 -0.73
C GLY A 196 -16.35 14.77 0.55
N VAL A 197 -15.07 15.02 0.37
CA VAL A 197 -14.09 15.27 1.43
C VAL A 197 -13.49 16.64 1.24
N LYS A 198 -13.48 17.44 2.30
CA LYS A 198 -12.78 18.73 2.33
C LYS A 198 -11.52 18.60 3.17
N LEU A 199 -10.38 18.83 2.53
CA LEU A 199 -9.06 18.81 3.15
C LEU A 199 -8.63 20.24 3.46
N THR A 200 -8.11 20.44 4.67
CA THR A 200 -7.41 21.67 5.05
C THR A 200 -5.92 21.45 4.91
N LEU A 201 -5.28 22.25 4.06
CA LEU A 201 -3.88 22.18 3.70
C LEU A 201 -3.13 23.36 4.33
N GLU A 202 -1.92 23.11 4.80
CA GLU A 202 -1.02 24.14 5.32
C GLU A 202 0.38 23.92 4.74
N PRO A 203 1.10 24.99 4.34
CA PRO A 203 2.50 24.88 3.97
C PRO A 203 3.32 24.21 5.08
N ALA A 204 4.26 23.35 4.71
CA ALA A 204 5.10 22.61 5.66
C ALA A 204 5.97 23.54 6.53
N ALA A 205 6.30 24.73 6.01
CA ALA A 205 7.03 25.78 6.75
C ALA A 205 6.13 26.63 7.67
N GLY A 206 4.82 26.35 7.73
CA GLY A 206 3.82 27.23 8.33
C GLY A 206 3.34 28.31 7.36
N GLY A 207 2.10 28.76 7.52
CA GLY A 207 1.52 29.81 6.67
C GLY A 207 0.00 29.75 6.60
N GLU A 208 -0.55 30.46 5.61
CA GLU A 208 -1.98 30.50 5.36
C GLU A 208 -2.53 29.12 4.97
N GLN A 209 -3.64 28.75 5.59
CA GLN A 209 -4.33 27.52 5.27
C GLN A 209 -5.15 27.68 4.01
N SER A 210 -5.19 26.64 3.20
CA SER A 210 -6.06 26.55 2.03
C SER A 210 -6.91 25.30 2.11
N THR A 211 -7.96 25.23 1.30
CA THR A 211 -8.86 24.07 1.28
C THR A 211 -8.86 23.40 -0.08
N LEU A 212 -8.88 22.07 -0.08
CA LEU A 212 -8.96 21.25 -1.28
C LEU A 212 -10.11 20.26 -1.14
N GLU A 213 -10.96 20.19 -2.14
CA GLU A 213 -12.09 19.26 -2.15
C GLU A 213 -11.81 18.05 -3.06
N ALA A 214 -12.26 16.89 -2.61
CA ALA A 214 -12.15 15.63 -3.32
C ALA A 214 -13.44 14.81 -3.19
N ASP A 215 -13.62 13.83 -4.06
CA ASP A 215 -14.67 12.83 -3.87
C ASP A 215 -14.10 11.65 -3.05
N ILE A 216 -12.86 11.27 -3.36
CA ILE A 216 -12.10 10.24 -2.66
C ILE A 216 -10.72 10.78 -2.27
N VAL A 217 -10.25 10.40 -1.09
CA VAL A 217 -8.91 10.69 -0.58
C VAL A 217 -8.16 9.38 -0.33
N LEU A 218 -7.04 9.17 -1.03
CA LEU A 218 -6.13 8.07 -0.80
C LEU A 218 -5.04 8.48 0.21
N VAL A 219 -4.96 7.78 1.33
CA VAL A 219 -3.87 7.92 2.30
C VAL A 219 -2.72 6.97 1.91
N ALA A 220 -1.61 7.53 1.43
CA ALA A 220 -0.41 6.84 0.98
C ALA A 220 0.87 7.38 1.64
N ALA A 221 0.80 7.75 2.92
CA ALA A 221 1.89 8.37 3.70
C ALA A 221 2.99 7.40 4.18
N GLY A 222 3.02 6.19 3.64
CA GLY A 222 3.97 5.14 4.00
C GLY A 222 3.35 3.96 4.73
N ARG A 223 4.21 3.05 5.18
CA ARG A 223 3.83 1.81 5.86
C ARG A 223 4.59 1.65 7.16
N ILE A 224 4.00 0.96 8.13
CA ILE A 224 4.60 0.68 9.43
C ILE A 224 4.62 -0.83 9.70
N PRO A 225 5.65 -1.38 10.36
CA PRO A 225 5.67 -2.80 10.75
C PRO A 225 4.43 -3.23 11.52
N PHE A 226 3.82 -4.34 11.13
CA PHE A 226 2.66 -4.89 11.84
C PHE A 226 3.13 -5.85 12.93
N THR A 227 3.15 -5.36 14.17
CA THR A 227 3.60 -6.10 15.36
C THR A 227 2.56 -6.19 16.47
N GLU A 228 1.41 -5.55 16.29
CA GLU A 228 0.30 -5.56 17.23
C GLU A 228 -0.28 -6.98 17.36
N GLY A 229 -0.63 -7.37 18.59
CA GLY A 229 -1.26 -8.66 18.90
C GLY A 229 -0.34 -9.90 18.83
N LEU A 230 0.92 -9.76 18.39
CA LEU A 230 1.83 -10.89 18.22
C LEU A 230 2.36 -11.52 19.52
N GLY A 231 2.18 -10.89 20.69
CA GLY A 231 2.67 -11.41 21.96
C GLY A 231 4.16 -11.16 22.23
N LEU A 232 4.78 -10.19 21.52
CA LEU A 232 6.22 -9.91 21.61
C LEU A 232 6.66 -9.40 23.00
N GLU A 233 5.74 -8.76 23.72
CA GLU A 233 5.94 -8.27 25.08
C GLU A 233 6.34 -9.39 26.06
N LYS A 234 5.88 -10.62 25.81
CA LYS A 234 6.16 -11.79 26.66
C LYS A 234 7.54 -12.41 26.41
N LEU A 235 8.23 -12.00 25.34
CA LEU A 235 9.41 -12.68 24.82
C LEU A 235 10.72 -11.90 24.95
N ALA A 236 10.73 -10.81 25.74
CA ALA A 236 11.88 -9.90 25.87
C ALA A 236 12.46 -9.41 24.52
N CYS A 237 11.63 -9.40 23.46
CA CYS A 237 12.02 -8.93 22.15
C CYS A 237 12.15 -7.40 22.19
N LYS A 238 13.35 -6.87 21.88
CA LYS A 238 13.57 -5.41 21.88
C LYS A 238 12.98 -4.81 20.60
N GLN A 239 11.93 -4.02 20.77
CA GLN A 239 11.45 -3.09 19.76
C GLN A 239 12.32 -1.84 19.79
N THR A 240 12.94 -1.50 18.66
CA THR A 240 13.57 -0.20 18.45
C THR A 240 12.58 0.76 17.83
N ARG A 241 12.49 1.96 18.39
CA ARG A 241 11.68 3.06 17.88
C ARG A 241 12.52 3.87 16.89
N ARG A 242 12.14 3.88 15.62
CA ARG A 242 12.52 4.96 14.69
C ARG A 242 11.39 5.99 14.72
N GLU A 243 11.70 7.25 14.43
CA GLU A 243 10.71 8.34 14.40
C GLU A 243 9.43 7.89 13.65
N GLY A 244 8.36 7.57 14.39
CA GLY A 244 7.07 7.12 13.87
C GLY A 244 6.93 5.65 13.44
N SER A 245 7.87 4.73 13.76
CA SER A 245 7.69 3.28 13.54
C SER A 245 8.49 2.41 14.54
N SER A 246 7.89 1.31 15.03
CA SER A 246 8.58 0.28 15.82
C SER A 246 9.10 -0.83 14.89
N SER A 247 10.38 -1.17 14.98
CA SER A 247 10.97 -2.34 14.31
C SER A 247 11.69 -3.23 15.33
N THR A 248 11.71 -4.54 15.13
CA THR A 248 12.37 -5.48 16.06
C THR A 248 13.84 -5.63 15.68
N ARG A 249 14.77 -5.50 16.65
CA ARG A 249 16.24 -5.53 16.38
C ARG A 249 16.98 -6.68 17.03
N SER A 250 16.38 -7.38 17.99
CA SER A 250 17.02 -8.54 18.63
C SER A 250 15.97 -9.56 19.04
N LEU A 251 16.11 -10.78 18.54
CA LEU A 251 15.32 -11.93 18.93
C LEU A 251 16.19 -12.90 19.77
N PRO A 252 15.62 -13.69 20.69
CA PRO A 252 16.32 -14.76 21.40
C PRO A 252 16.97 -15.78 20.43
N PRO A 253 18.01 -16.56 20.83
CA PRO A 253 18.70 -17.50 19.95
C PRO A 253 17.83 -18.63 19.36
N THR A 254 16.63 -18.88 19.92
CA THR A 254 15.62 -19.79 19.37
C THR A 254 14.85 -19.20 18.18
N PHE A 255 14.97 -17.90 17.96
CA PHE A 255 14.43 -17.19 16.81
C PHE A 255 15.56 -16.95 15.82
N ARG A 256 15.43 -17.49 14.61
CA ARG A 256 16.39 -17.21 13.55
C ARG A 256 15.96 -15.96 12.80
N GLU A 257 16.87 -14.98 12.72
CA GLU A 257 16.82 -13.90 11.75
C GLU A 257 17.14 -14.48 10.36
N SER A 258 16.17 -15.14 9.75
CA SER A 258 16.28 -15.54 8.35
C SER A 258 15.37 -14.64 7.52
N MET A 259 15.69 -13.34 7.41
CA MET A 259 15.42 -12.48 6.24
C MET A 259 15.94 -11.04 6.47
N PRO A 260 16.89 -10.54 5.67
CA PRO A 260 17.32 -9.13 5.72
C PRO A 260 16.29 -8.14 5.16
N SER A 261 15.09 -8.57 4.76
CA SER A 261 14.21 -7.79 3.89
C SER A 261 12.71 -8.06 4.09
N GLY A 262 12.30 -8.38 5.32
CA GLY A 262 10.88 -8.34 5.70
C GLY A 262 10.48 -6.92 6.08
N MET A 263 9.25 -6.49 5.77
CA MET A 263 8.76 -5.14 6.12
C MET A 263 8.80 -4.79 7.62
N GLN A 264 9.12 -5.76 8.50
CA GLN A 264 9.32 -5.59 9.94
C GLN A 264 10.71 -5.21 10.39
N PHE A 265 11.71 -5.49 9.56
CA PHE A 265 13.11 -5.32 9.90
C PHE A 265 13.68 -4.07 9.21
N PRO A 266 14.76 -3.48 9.74
CA PRO A 266 15.39 -2.33 9.11
C PRO A 266 15.82 -2.66 7.67
N GLY A 267 15.27 -1.95 6.69
CA GLY A 267 15.58 -2.14 5.28
C GLY A 267 14.51 -1.54 4.37
N PRO A 268 14.74 -1.52 3.04
CA PRO A 268 13.72 -1.09 2.10
C PRO A 268 12.53 -2.06 2.13
N CYS A 269 11.32 -1.53 2.24
CA CYS A 269 10.07 -2.31 2.21
C CYS A 269 9.73 -2.77 0.78
N LEU A 270 10.55 -3.68 0.23
CA LEU A 270 10.41 -4.20 -1.13
C LEU A 270 10.14 -5.72 -1.11
N HIS A 271 9.35 -6.19 -2.07
CA HIS A 271 8.98 -7.61 -2.19
C HIS A 271 10.06 -8.48 -2.87
N THR A 272 11.23 -7.94 -3.25
CA THR A 272 12.15 -8.61 -4.17
C THR A 272 12.68 -9.97 -3.68
N ARG A 273 12.89 -10.86 -4.66
CA ARG A 273 13.33 -12.26 -4.51
C ARG A 273 14.46 -12.43 -3.49
N GLN A 274 14.23 -13.29 -2.50
CA GLN A 274 15.31 -13.97 -1.78
C GLN A 274 16.15 -14.75 -2.80
N LYS A 275 17.44 -14.43 -2.91
CA LYS A 275 18.41 -15.38 -3.44
C LYS A 275 18.35 -16.62 -2.54
N LYS A 276 18.16 -17.80 -3.16
CA LYS A 276 18.41 -19.09 -2.51
C LYS A 276 19.78 -19.01 -1.81
N MET A 277 19.79 -19.03 -0.49
CA MET A 277 20.90 -19.62 0.24
C MET A 277 20.50 -21.06 0.51
N VAL A 278 21.34 -21.96 -0.01
CA VAL A 278 21.31 -23.41 0.21
C VAL A 278 21.43 -23.69 1.70
#